data_AF-A0A9E9NIT1-F1
#
_entry.id   AF-A0A9E9NIT1-F1
#
_cell.length_a   1.000
_cell.length_b   1.000
_cell.length_c   1.000
_cell.angle_alpha   90.00
_cell.angle_beta   90.00
_cell.angle_gamma   90.00
#
_symmetry.space_group_name_H-M   'P 1'
#
loop_
_entity.id
_entity.type
_entity.pdbx_description
1 polymer ?
#
loop_
_entity_poly.entity_id
_entity_poly.type
_entity_poly.pdbx_seq_one_letter_code
_entity_poly.pdbx_strand_id
1 'polypeptide(L)'
;MYLLEKKLKEPIAISDLRRIINTNRASLEEPLLERGNFAVSCKTLNERGYLTKYRDKRTLKVAYRLTEAGKVDGKVLSDIYLKSLEEE
;
A
#
# COMPACT_ATOMS: atom_id res chain seq x y z
N MET A 1 10.19 2.52 -13.32
CA MET A 1 10.06 3.33 -12.09
C MET A 1 9.18 4.58 -12.24
N TYR A 2 9.23 5.33 -13.33
CA TYR A 2 8.46 6.58 -13.53
C TYR A 2 6.94 6.52 -13.26
N LEU A 3 6.28 5.40 -13.59
CA LEU A 3 4.85 5.20 -13.34
C LEU A 3 4.49 4.97 -11.85
N LEU A 4 5.41 4.39 -11.06
CA LEU A 4 5.21 4.19 -9.62
C LEU A 4 5.36 5.51 -8.88
N GLU A 5 6.38 6.31 -9.20
CA GLU A 5 6.59 7.62 -8.59
C GLU A 5 5.46 8.62 -8.90
N LYS A 6 4.95 8.61 -10.14
CA LYS A 6 3.80 9.43 -10.51
C LYS A 6 2.51 8.98 -9.83
N LYS A 7 2.31 7.65 -9.66
CA LYS A 7 1.17 7.10 -8.91
C LYS A 7 1.29 7.27 -7.39
N LEU A 8 2.48 7.39 -6.82
CA LEU A 8 2.68 7.59 -5.38
C LEU A 8 2.28 9.00 -4.90
N LYS A 9 2.22 9.98 -5.81
CA LYS A 9 1.73 11.33 -5.51
C LYS A 9 0.20 11.45 -5.55
N GLU A 10 -0.47 10.55 -6.26
CA GLU A 10 -1.93 10.52 -6.40
C GLU A 10 -2.55 9.37 -5.58
N PRO A 11 -3.82 9.46 -5.17
CA PRO A 11 -4.49 8.34 -4.53
C PRO A 11 -4.53 7.10 -5.45
N ILE A 12 -4.13 5.94 -4.93
CA ILE A 12 -4.12 4.69 -5.68
C ILE A 12 -5.37 3.88 -5.35
N ALA A 13 -6.09 3.42 -6.37
CA ALA A 13 -7.26 2.57 -6.19
C ALA A 13 -6.91 1.29 -5.39
N ILE A 14 -7.79 0.88 -4.47
CA ILE A 14 -7.57 -0.31 -3.62
C ILE A 14 -7.32 -1.58 -4.45
N SER A 15 -8.01 -1.71 -5.59
CA SER A 15 -7.82 -2.82 -6.52
C SER A 15 -6.43 -2.84 -7.13
N ASP A 16 -5.88 -1.66 -7.42
CA ASP A 16 -4.56 -1.51 -8.02
C ASP A 16 -3.48 -1.77 -6.99
N LEU A 17 -3.63 -1.26 -5.76
CA LEU A 17 -2.71 -1.56 -4.65
C LEU A 17 -2.60 -3.06 -4.40
N ARG A 18 -3.75 -3.74 -4.27
CA ARG A 18 -3.77 -5.20 -4.07
C ARG A 18 -3.09 -5.94 -5.20
N ARG A 19 -3.35 -5.53 -6.45
CA ARG A 19 -2.72 -6.14 -7.62
C ARG A 19 -1.21 -5.97 -7.59
N ILE A 20 -0.71 -4.76 -7.32
CA ILE A 20 0.73 -4.48 -7.23
C ILE A 20 1.39 -5.36 -6.17
N ILE A 21 0.80 -5.45 -4.98
CA ILE A 21 1.34 -6.28 -3.89
C ILE A 21 1.30 -7.76 -4.26
N ASN A 22 0.18 -8.24 -4.81
CA ASN A 22 0.06 -9.65 -5.22
C ASN A 22 1.00 -10.01 -6.37
N THR A 23 1.35 -9.08 -7.26
CA THR A 23 2.37 -9.33 -8.28
C THR A 23 3.73 -9.65 -7.64
N ASN A 24 4.12 -8.90 -6.61
CA ASN A 24 5.37 -9.15 -5.88
C ASN A 24 5.29 -10.44 -5.04
N ARG A 25 4.19 -10.66 -4.31
CA ARG A 25 3.98 -11.89 -3.52
C ARG A 25 4.01 -13.15 -4.40
N ALA A 26 3.39 -13.10 -5.58
CA ALA A 26 3.44 -14.20 -6.54
C ALA A 26 4.87 -14.51 -7.01
N SER A 27 5.72 -13.49 -7.23
CA SER A 27 7.12 -13.72 -7.60
C SER A 27 7.98 -14.29 -6.46
N LEU A 28 7.54 -14.13 -5.22
CA LEU A 28 8.18 -14.67 -4.01
C LEU A 28 7.53 -15.98 -3.53
N GLU A 29 6.62 -16.56 -4.33
CA GLU A 29 5.84 -17.76 -3.96
C GLU A 29 5.03 -17.61 -2.64
N GLU A 30 4.73 -16.37 -2.24
CA GLU A 30 3.94 -16.08 -1.05
C GLU A 30 2.43 -16.17 -1.31
N PRO A 31 1.63 -16.53 -0.29
CA PRO A 31 0.17 -16.50 -0.39
C PRO A 31 -0.35 -15.13 -0.82
N LEU A 32 -1.26 -15.13 -1.80
CA LEU A 32 -1.86 -13.91 -2.30
C LEU A 32 -2.79 -13.26 -1.28
N LEU A 33 -2.86 -11.93 -1.31
CA LEU A 33 -3.78 -11.20 -0.45
C LEU A 33 -5.22 -11.32 -0.97
N GLU A 34 -6.05 -11.91 -0.14
CA GLU A 34 -7.48 -11.98 -0.32
C GLU A 34 -8.12 -10.59 -0.29
N ARG A 35 -9.15 -10.41 -1.12
CA ARG A 35 -9.77 -9.08 -1.30
C ARG A 35 -10.36 -8.53 0.01
N GLY A 36 -11.02 -9.40 0.79
CA GLY A 36 -11.64 -9.02 2.06
C GLY A 36 -10.59 -8.58 3.10
N ASN A 37 -9.59 -9.43 3.31
CA ASN A 37 -8.53 -9.17 4.29
C ASN A 37 -7.75 -7.90 3.95
N PHE A 38 -7.38 -7.72 2.67
CA PHE A 38 -6.70 -6.51 2.23
C PHE A 38 -7.54 -5.24 2.45
N ALA A 39 -8.85 -5.32 2.18
CA ALA A 39 -9.74 -4.18 2.39
C ALA A 39 -9.87 -3.80 3.88
N VAL A 40 -9.93 -4.80 4.77
CA VAL A 40 -9.93 -4.59 6.22
C VAL A 40 -8.62 -3.92 6.65
N SER A 41 -7.47 -4.40 6.20
CA SER A 41 -6.17 -3.78 6.51
C SER A 41 -6.10 -2.32 6.07
N CYS A 42 -6.54 -1.99 4.85
CA CYS A 42 -6.60 -0.60 4.39
C CYS A 42 -7.55 0.26 5.25
N LYS A 43 -8.70 -0.29 5.67
CA LYS A 43 -9.64 0.40 6.55
C LYS A 43 -9.00 0.70 7.91
N THR A 44 -8.35 -0.29 8.52
CA THR A 44 -7.65 -0.12 9.80
C THR A 44 -6.53 0.91 9.71
N LEU A 45 -5.74 0.90 8.63
CA LEU A 45 -4.68 1.90 8.42
C LEU A 45 -5.24 3.32 8.21
N ASN A 46 -6.41 3.45 7.58
CA ASN A 46 -7.11 4.73 7.46
C ASN A 46 -7.66 5.20 8.82
N GLU A 47 -8.26 4.32 9.61
CA GLU A 47 -8.75 4.64 10.97
C GLU A 47 -7.62 5.05 11.92
N ARG A 48 -6.43 4.48 11.75
CA ARG A 48 -5.22 4.84 12.50
C ARG A 48 -4.50 6.09 11.97
N GLY A 49 -5.02 6.75 10.92
CA GLY A 49 -4.45 7.99 10.40
C GLY A 49 -3.21 7.82 9.50
N TYR A 50 -2.90 6.60 9.05
CA TYR A 50 -1.78 6.35 8.14
C TYR A 50 -2.15 6.46 6.66
N LEU A 51 -3.43 6.26 6.36
CA LEU A 51 -3.98 6.44 5.03
C LEU A 51 -5.07 7.51 5.04
N THR A 52 -5.18 8.24 3.93
CA THR A 52 -6.36 9.04 3.62
C THR A 52 -7.13 8.36 2.50
N LYS A 53 -8.40 8.08 2.78
CA LYS A 53 -9.36 7.54 1.80
C LYS A 53 -9.85 8.61 0.84
N TYR A 54 -9.83 8.27 -0.44
CA TYR A 54 -10.38 9.07 -1.54
C TYR A 54 -11.41 8.28 -2.31
N ARG A 55 -12.30 9.00 -2.98
CA ARG A 55 -13.14 8.44 -4.03
C ARG A 55 -12.73 9.08 -5.34
N ASP A 56 -12.18 8.28 -6.23
CA ASP A 56 -11.78 8.75 -7.55
C ASP A 56 -13.02 9.20 -8.32
N LYS A 57 -13.02 10.44 -8.84
CA LYS A 57 -14.21 11.04 -9.46
C LYS A 57 -14.56 10.43 -10.83
N ARG A 58 -13.60 9.77 -11.49
CA ARG A 58 -13.79 9.19 -12.84
C ARG A 58 -14.25 7.74 -12.78
N THR A 59 -13.57 6.95 -11.95
CA THR A 59 -13.78 5.51 -11.80
C THR A 59 -14.73 5.17 -10.66
N LEU A 60 -15.05 6.14 -9.80
CA LEU A 60 -15.86 5.98 -8.58
C LEU A 60 -15.30 4.97 -7.56
N LYS A 61 -14.07 4.50 -7.78
CA LYS A 61 -13.39 3.52 -6.93
C LYS A 61 -12.84 4.18 -5.68
N VAL A 62 -12.77 3.39 -4.61
CA VAL A 62 -12.05 3.76 -3.39
C VAL A 62 -10.55 3.72 -3.69
N ALA A 63 -9.88 4.81 -3.36
CA ALA A 63 -8.45 4.96 -3.47
C ALA A 63 -7.85 5.42 -2.14
N TYR A 64 -6.57 5.17 -1.92
CA TYR A 64 -5.86 5.58 -0.71
C TYR A 64 -4.56 6.28 -1.08
N ARG A 65 -4.15 7.23 -0.25
CA ARG A 65 -2.80 7.78 -0.24
C ARG A 65 -2.23 7.68 1.18
N LEU A 66 -0.91 7.69 1.30
CA LEU A 66 -0.24 7.83 2.60
C LEU A 66 -0.39 9.25 3.15
N THR A 67 -0.71 9.35 4.43
CA THR A 67 -0.54 10.60 5.20
C THR A 67 0.95 10.85 5.46
N GLU A 68 1.31 12.03 5.96
CA GLU A 68 2.71 12.28 6.36
C GLU A 68 3.16 11.33 7.47
N ALA A 69 2.31 11.05 8.46
CA ALA A 69 2.57 10.03 9.47
C ALA A 69 2.80 8.64 8.84
N GLY A 70 1.96 8.23 7.89
CA GLY A 70 2.11 6.96 7.18
C GLY A 70 3.41 6.86 6.37
N LYS A 71 3.93 7.98 5.84
CA LYS A 71 5.22 8.00 5.14
C LYS A 71 6.39 7.89 6.10
N VAL A 72 6.37 8.66 7.20
CA VAL A 72 7.47 8.69 8.17
C VAL A 72 7.60 7.31 8.84
N ASP A 73 6.52 6.81 9.43
CA ASP A 73 6.56 5.55 10.16
C ASP A 73 6.73 4.36 9.20
N GLY A 74 6.11 4.43 8.02
CA GLY A 74 6.30 3.43 6.97
C GLY A 74 7.75 3.34 6.50
N LYS A 75 8.46 4.48 6.41
CA LYS A 75 9.88 4.50 6.07
C LYS A 75 10.72 3.84 7.18
N VAL A 76 10.48 4.19 8.44
CA VAL A 76 11.19 3.58 9.57
C VAL A 76 11.03 2.06 9.58
N LEU A 77 9.80 1.57 9.38
CA LEU A 77 9.53 0.13 9.31
C LEU A 77 10.19 -0.53 8.11
N SER A 78 10.20 0.14 6.94
CA SER A 78 10.90 -0.36 5.76
C SER A 78 12.41 -0.46 5.99
N ASP A 79 13.02 0.54 6.64
CA ASP A 79 14.45 0.56 6.92
C ASP A 79 14.83 -0.55 7.91
N ILE A 80 13.99 -0.82 8.92
CA ILE A 80 14.18 -1.95 9.86
C ILE A 80 14.10 -3.28 9.11
N TYR A 81 13.08 -3.45 8.26
CA TYR A 81 12.90 -4.68 7.49
C TYR A 81 14.09 -4.95 6.55
N LEU A 82 14.56 -3.92 5.84
CA LEU A 82 15.73 -4.05 4.95
C LEU A 82 16.98 -4.45 5.73
N LYS A 83 17.23 -3.85 6.89
CA LYS A 83 18.35 -4.25 7.76
C LYS A 83 18.24 -5.71 8.21
N SER A 84 17.04 -6.18 8.57
CA SER A 84 16.87 -7.58 8.97
C SER A 84 17.13 -8.57 7.83
N LEU A 85 16.97 -8.15 6.57
CA LEU A 85 17.31 -8.98 5.40
C LEU A 85 18.82 -8.98 5.07
N GLU A 86 19.57 -7.98 5.53
CA GLU A 86 21.04 -7.91 5.35
C GLU A 86 21.80 -8.71 6.42
N GLU A 87 21.14 -9.02 7.54
CA GLU A 87 21.69 -9.80 8.66
C GLU A 87 21.40 -11.32 8.56
N GLU A 88 20.61 -11.75 7.58
CA GLU A 88 20.35 -13.15 7.19
C GLU A 88 21.29 -13.63 6.07
#